data_AF-A0A7M5U624-F1
#
_entry.id   AF-A0A7M5U624-F1
#
_cell.length_a   1.000
_cell.length_b   1.000
_cell.length_c   1.000
_cell.angle_alpha   90.00
_cell.angle_beta   90.00
_cell.angle_gamma   90.00
#
_symmetry.space_group_name_H-M   'P 1'
#
loop_
_entity.id
_entity.type
_entity.pdbx_description
1 polymer ?
#
loop_
_entity_poly.entity_id
_entity_poly.type
_entity_poly.pdbx_seq_one_letter_code
_entity_poly.pdbx_strand_id
1 'polypeptide(L)'
;MSPHNAMATYKIELGSGNLKGSFGFGKKEDYTYDVPENAIHVSIDQEDHSANTLNIGNGNGKVTLRWDKASRKAHVHAWVNGAVGQGNEVRWTVYCWLKA
;
A
#
# COMPACT_ATOMS: atom_id res chain seq x y z
N MET A 1 8.97 -11.71 39.17
CA MET A 1 8.79 -10.81 38.01
C MET A 1 8.43 -11.69 36.83
N SER A 2 7.18 -11.68 36.40
CA SER A 2 6.74 -12.47 35.25
C SER A 2 7.37 -11.91 33.98
N PRO A 3 7.85 -12.75 33.05
CA PRO A 3 8.36 -12.26 31.78
C PRO A 3 7.19 -11.63 31.04
N HIS A 4 7.31 -10.34 30.72
CA HIS A 4 6.42 -9.69 29.77
C HIS A 4 6.54 -10.45 28.45
N ASN A 5 5.57 -11.31 28.15
CA ASN A 5 5.40 -11.88 26.82
C ASN A 5 5.17 -10.70 25.86
N ALA A 6 6.25 -10.23 25.23
CA ALA A 6 6.16 -9.40 24.04
C ALA A 6 5.42 -10.27 23.00
N MET A 7 4.13 -10.03 22.83
CA MET A 7 3.32 -10.80 21.88
C MET A 7 3.98 -10.69 20.50
N ALA A 8 4.27 -11.84 19.88
CA ALA A 8 4.91 -11.87 18.58
C ALA A 8 4.00 -11.15 17.55
N THR A 9 4.60 -10.32 16.71
CA THR A 9 3.91 -9.66 15.61
C THR A 9 4.34 -10.31 14.31
N TYR A 10 3.39 -10.80 13.51
CA TYR A 10 3.66 -11.43 12.20
C TYR A 10 3.37 -10.45 11.08
N LYS A 11 4.30 -10.28 10.13
CA LYS A 11 4.07 -9.52 8.88
C LYS A 11 3.65 -10.51 7.80
N ILE A 12 2.51 -10.25 7.14
CA ILE A 12 2.08 -11.01 5.97
C ILE A 12 1.79 -10.06 4.79
N GLU A 13 2.00 -10.53 3.58
CA GLU A 13 1.60 -9.82 2.36
C GLU A 13 0.11 -10.06 2.08
N LEU A 14 -0.63 -8.98 1.86
CA LEU A 14 -2.03 -9.04 1.40
C LEU A 14 -2.13 -9.05 -0.12
N GLY A 15 -1.18 -8.40 -0.80
CA GLY A 15 -1.07 -8.43 -2.24
C GLY A 15 -0.25 -7.25 -2.78
N SER A 16 0.04 -7.30 -4.07
CA SER A 16 0.85 -6.31 -4.78
C SER A 16 0.18 -5.87 -6.07
N GLY A 17 0.68 -4.78 -6.64
CA GLY A 17 0.20 -4.27 -7.91
C GLY A 17 1.21 -3.35 -8.59
N ASN A 18 1.00 -3.13 -9.88
CA ASN A 18 1.74 -2.15 -10.66
C ASN A 18 0.79 -1.36 -11.54
N LEU A 19 1.13 -0.10 -11.80
CA LEU A 19 0.40 0.74 -12.70
C LEU A 19 1.37 1.50 -13.59
N LYS A 20 1.22 1.34 -14.90
CA LYS A 20 2.04 2.02 -15.91
C LYS A 20 1.16 2.95 -16.74
N GLY A 21 1.64 4.18 -16.92
CA GLY A 21 1.04 5.21 -17.75
C GLY A 21 1.92 5.46 -18.97
N SER A 22 1.28 5.79 -20.09
CA SER A 22 1.94 6.15 -21.35
C SER A 22 1.73 7.62 -21.68
N PHE A 23 2.58 8.15 -22.55
CA PHE A 23 2.55 9.55 -23.00
C PHE A 23 1.13 9.98 -23.38
N GLY A 24 0.60 11.01 -22.71
CA GLY A 24 -0.73 11.58 -22.99
C GLY A 24 -1.91 10.87 -22.34
N PHE A 25 -1.73 9.71 -21.70
CA PHE A 25 -2.80 8.97 -21.03
C PHE A 25 -2.38 8.62 -19.61
N GLY A 26 -2.86 9.42 -18.66
CA GLY A 26 -2.83 9.04 -17.25
C GLY A 26 -3.66 7.77 -17.01
N LYS A 27 -3.29 6.99 -15.99
CA LYS A 27 -4.01 5.78 -15.61
C LYS A 27 -4.33 5.84 -14.12
N LYS A 28 -5.51 5.36 -13.74
CA LYS A 28 -5.94 5.22 -12.34
C LYS A 28 -6.58 3.86 -12.16
N GLU A 29 -6.25 3.18 -11.08
CA GLU A 29 -6.85 1.92 -10.69
C GLU A 29 -7.06 1.85 -9.18
N ASP A 30 -8.13 1.19 -8.78
CA ASP A 30 -8.52 1.00 -7.39
C ASP A 30 -8.53 -0.51 -7.06
N TYR A 31 -7.90 -0.88 -5.95
CA TYR A 31 -7.76 -2.25 -5.49
C TYR A 31 -8.30 -2.40 -4.08
N THR A 32 -8.82 -3.58 -3.75
CA THR A 32 -9.30 -3.90 -2.41
C THR A 32 -8.75 -5.26 -1.99
N TYR A 33 -8.14 -5.32 -0.81
CA TYR A 33 -7.58 -6.53 -0.23
C TYR A 33 -8.33 -6.90 1.05
N ASP A 34 -8.55 -8.20 1.25
CA ASP A 34 -9.07 -8.76 2.48
C ASP A 34 -8.01 -8.73 3.59
N VAL A 35 -8.39 -8.25 4.77
CA VAL A 35 -7.50 -8.14 5.93
C VAL A 35 -7.92 -9.17 6.98
N PRO A 36 -6.99 -9.96 7.55
CA PRO A 36 -7.31 -10.86 8.65
C PRO A 36 -7.87 -10.12 9.87
N GLU A 37 -8.72 -10.80 10.64
CA GLU A 37 -9.41 -10.21 11.80
C GLU A 37 -8.46 -9.76 12.91
N ASN A 38 -7.35 -10.45 13.11
CA ASN A 38 -6.33 -10.13 14.11
C ASN A 38 -5.29 -9.10 13.63
N ALA A 39 -5.54 -8.42 12.51
CA ALA A 39 -4.65 -7.37 12.03
C ALA A 39 -4.68 -6.15 12.97
N ILE A 40 -3.49 -5.69 13.36
CA ILE A 40 -3.29 -4.51 14.19
C ILE A 40 -2.80 -3.30 13.39
N HIS A 41 -2.23 -3.54 12.20
CA HIS A 41 -1.74 -2.51 11.31
C HIS A 41 -1.73 -3.01 9.86
N VAL A 42 -1.92 -2.09 8.91
CA VAL A 42 -1.79 -2.35 7.47
C VAL A 42 -1.05 -1.16 6.85
N SER A 43 -0.06 -1.43 6.01
CA SER A 43 0.70 -0.39 5.31
C SER A 43 1.07 -0.83 3.89
N ILE A 44 1.40 0.15 3.05
CA ILE A 44 2.11 -0.11 1.78
C ILE A 44 3.60 -0.19 2.10
N ASP A 45 4.32 -1.07 1.40
CA ASP A 45 5.78 -1.06 1.44
C ASP A 45 6.32 0.26 0.90
N GLN A 46 7.02 0.96 1.76
CA GLN A 46 7.83 2.11 1.41
C GLN A 46 9.22 1.78 1.92
N GLU A 47 10.28 2.02 1.14
CA GLU A 47 11.63 2.10 1.74
C GLU A 47 11.67 3.14 2.88
N ASP A 48 10.74 4.09 2.91
CA ASP A 48 10.56 5.11 3.94
C ASP A 48 9.21 4.93 4.66
N HIS A 49 9.21 4.28 5.82
CA HIS A 49 8.03 3.83 6.58
C HIS A 49 7.13 4.95 7.18
N SER A 50 7.21 6.18 6.68
CA SER A 50 6.67 7.37 7.34
C SER A 50 5.34 7.92 6.78
N ALA A 51 4.79 7.38 5.68
CA ALA A 51 3.53 7.88 5.11
C ALA A 51 2.60 6.79 4.53
N ASN A 52 1.27 6.95 4.69
CA ASN A 52 0.26 6.13 3.98
C ASN A 52 0.18 6.45 2.46
N THR A 53 1.19 7.11 1.91
CA THR A 53 1.21 7.68 0.55
C THR A 53 2.59 7.47 -0.05
N LEU A 54 2.67 6.64 -1.09
CA LEU A 54 3.88 6.45 -1.89
C LEU A 54 3.83 7.46 -3.04
N ASN A 55 4.75 8.43 -3.06
CA ASN A 55 4.95 9.33 -4.18
C ASN A 55 6.17 8.85 -4.97
N ILE A 56 6.02 8.55 -6.27
CA ILE A 56 7.15 8.18 -7.12
C ILE A 56 7.32 9.24 -8.22
N GLY A 57 8.54 9.77 -8.32
CA GLY A 57 9.01 10.70 -9.34
C GLY A 57 8.25 12.01 -9.41
N ASN A 58 8.77 13.11 -8.85
CA ASN A 58 8.22 14.49 -8.93
C ASN A 58 6.67 14.65 -8.86
N GLY A 59 5.93 13.69 -8.30
CA GLY A 59 4.45 13.70 -8.24
C GLY A 59 3.72 13.10 -9.46
N ASN A 60 4.42 12.41 -10.37
CA ASN A 60 3.84 11.79 -11.58
C ASN A 60 3.25 10.39 -11.33
N GLY A 61 3.48 9.79 -10.16
CA GLY A 61 2.85 8.56 -9.73
C GLY A 61 2.55 8.61 -8.24
N LYS A 62 1.39 8.11 -7.83
CA LYS A 62 0.98 8.08 -6.42
C LYS A 62 0.14 6.85 -6.10
N VAL A 63 0.40 6.26 -4.94
CA VAL A 63 -0.38 5.17 -4.35
C VAL A 63 -0.78 5.56 -2.93
N THR A 64 -2.06 5.46 -2.61
CA THR A 64 -2.58 5.72 -1.26
C THR A 64 -3.31 4.51 -0.73
N LEU A 65 -3.09 4.18 0.54
CA LEU A 65 -3.80 3.12 1.25
C LEU A 65 -4.76 3.71 2.27
N ARG A 66 -5.96 3.15 2.33
CA ARG A 66 -6.91 3.32 3.42
C ARG A 66 -7.32 1.95 3.95
N TRP A 67 -7.05 1.70 5.22
CA TRP A 67 -7.56 0.52 5.91
C TRP A 67 -8.84 0.84 6.67
N ASP A 68 -9.90 0.08 6.39
CA ASP A 68 -11.11 0.04 7.19
C ASP A 68 -11.08 -1.22 8.08
N LYS A 69 -10.92 -0.99 9.38
CA LYS A 69 -10.88 -2.06 10.39
C LYS A 69 -12.24 -2.73 10.59
N ALA A 70 -13.35 -2.02 10.41
CA ALA A 70 -14.69 -2.56 10.64
C ALA A 70 -15.09 -3.55 9.55
N SER A 71 -14.88 -3.19 8.28
CA SER A 71 -15.14 -4.07 7.15
C SER A 71 -14.01 -5.07 6.86
N ARG A 72 -12.87 -4.92 7.53
CA ARG A 72 -11.64 -5.71 7.31
C ARG A 72 -11.14 -5.62 5.86
N LYS A 73 -11.16 -4.40 5.30
CA LYS A 73 -10.75 -4.14 3.93
C LYS A 73 -9.64 -3.09 3.86
N ALA A 74 -8.64 -3.37 3.04
CA ALA A 74 -7.57 -2.45 2.71
C ALA A 74 -7.79 -1.95 1.28
N HIS A 75 -8.09 -0.66 1.13
CA HIS A 75 -8.35 -0.03 -0.16
C HIS A 75 -7.10 0.70 -0.64
N VAL A 76 -6.65 0.38 -1.84
CA VAL A 76 -5.53 1.04 -2.49
C VAL A 76 -6.03 1.82 -3.69
N HIS A 77 -5.70 3.10 -3.72
CA HIS A 77 -5.94 3.97 -4.88
C HIS A 77 -4.58 4.31 -5.50
N ALA A 78 -4.35 3.86 -6.73
CA ALA A 78 -3.12 4.09 -7.47
C ALA A 78 -3.40 4.92 -8.72
N TRP A 79 -2.54 5.89 -9.01
CA TRP A 79 -2.60 6.64 -10.26
C TRP A 79 -1.22 7.06 -10.74
N VAL A 80 -1.12 7.24 -12.05
CA VAL A 80 0.04 7.78 -12.74
C VAL A 80 -0.44 8.84 -13.72
N ASN A 81 0.21 10.00 -13.70
CA ASN A 81 0.03 11.05 -14.67
C ASN A 81 1.06 10.84 -15.79
N GLY A 82 0.60 10.63 -17.03
CA GLY A 82 1.48 10.53 -18.18
C GLY A 82 2.04 11.91 -18.56
N ALA A 83 3.12 12.35 -17.91
CA ALA A 83 3.81 13.56 -18.32
C ALA A 83 4.36 13.41 -19.76
N VAL A 84 4.36 14.50 -20.51
CA VAL A 84 4.90 14.59 -21.87
C VAL A 84 6.40 14.26 -21.83
N GLY A 85 6.76 13.06 -22.28
CA GLY A 85 8.13 12.67 -22.61
C GLY A 85 8.68 11.45 -21.87
N GLN A 86 7.95 10.90 -20.89
CA GLN A 86 8.42 9.74 -20.11
C GLN A 86 7.30 8.74 -19.81
N GLY A 87 7.65 7.45 -19.73
CA GLY A 87 6.77 6.41 -19.20
C GLY A 87 6.81 6.42 -17.68
N ASN A 88 5.67 6.61 -17.02
CA ASN A 88 5.57 6.60 -15.57
C ASN A 88 5.04 5.25 -15.08
N GLU A 89 5.62 4.76 -13.99
CA GLU A 89 5.23 3.49 -13.37
C GLU A 89 5.22 3.65 -11.85
N VAL A 90 4.23 3.04 -11.19
CA VAL A 90 4.24 2.81 -9.75
C VAL A 90 4.09 1.32 -9.47
N ARG A 91 4.74 0.86 -8.40
CA ARG A 91 4.61 -0.50 -7.87
C ARG A 91 4.34 -0.40 -6.38
N TRP A 92 3.53 -1.30 -5.85
CA TRP A 92 3.24 -1.35 -4.43
C TRP A 92 3.03 -2.78 -3.97
N THR A 93 3.28 -2.99 -2.69
CA THR A 93 2.90 -4.21 -1.96
C THR A 93 2.22 -3.78 -0.67
N VAL A 94 1.07 -4.38 -0.35
CA VAL A 94 0.34 -4.14 0.88
C VAL A 94 0.68 -5.25 1.87
N TYR A 95 1.07 -4.86 3.08
CA TYR A 95 1.32 -5.79 4.17
C TYR A 95 0.36 -5.54 5.32
N CYS A 96 0.07 -6.57 6.09
CA CYS A 96 -0.54 -6.43 7.40
C CYS A 96 0.29 -7.07 8.50
N TRP A 97 0.19 -6.50 9.69
CA TRP A 97 0.79 -6.99 10.91
C TRP A 97 -0.30 -7.59 11.78
N LEU A 98 -0.08 -8.83 12.19
CA LEU A 98 -0.98 -9.60 13.02
C LEU A 98 -0.41 -9.70 14.43
N LYS A 99 -1.29 -9.63 15.42
CA LYS A 99 -0.95 -10.00 16.78
C LYS A 99 -1.11 -11.52 16.94
N ALA A 100 -0.07 -12.17 17.49
CA ALA A 100 -0.12 -13.57 17.91
C ALA A 100 -1.20 -13.80 18.99
#